data_AF-A0A8J1LE91-F1
#
_entry.id   AF-A0A8J1LE91-F1
#
_cell.length_a   1.000
_cell.length_b   1.000
_cell.length_c   1.000
_cell.angle_alpha   90.00
_cell.angle_beta   90.00
_cell.angle_gamma   90.00
#
_symmetry.space_group_name_H-M   'P 1'
#
loop_
_entity.id
_entity.type
_entity.pdbx_description
1 polymer ?
#
loop_
_entity_poly.entity_id
_entity_poly.type
_entity_poly.pdbx_seq_one_letter_code
_entity_poly.pdbx_strand_id
1 'polypeptide(L)'
;MKFLLLSLLLILLLGSSQGVKIQVGKFTFHVDSVLELKKVMESDGKDLTQSSQDLCHSSALPEEFNPICEEENPPEIFIELVRALENFDECDICANPACPGCS
;
A
#
# COMPACT_ATOMS: atom_id res chain seq x y z
N MET A 1 31.98 -12.67 22.70
CA MET A 1 30.64 -12.43 23.31
C MET A 1 30.07 -11.05 22.97
N LYS A 2 30.77 -9.93 23.21
CA LYS A 2 30.29 -8.57 22.86
C LYS A 2 29.97 -8.35 21.37
N PHE A 3 30.82 -8.84 20.47
CA PHE A 3 30.59 -8.72 19.02
C PHE A 3 29.38 -9.52 18.51
N LEU A 4 29.10 -10.67 19.12
CA LEU A 4 27.92 -11.49 18.79
C LEU A 4 26.63 -10.83 19.24
N LEU A 5 26.62 -10.21 20.43
CA LEU A 5 25.49 -9.43 20.92
C LEU A 5 25.22 -8.20 20.06
N LEU A 6 26.28 -7.50 19.62
CA LEU A 6 26.15 -6.34 18.74
C LEU A 6 25.60 -6.73 17.36
N SER A 7 26.07 -7.85 16.82
CA SER A 7 25.58 -8.40 15.55
C SER A 7 24.12 -8.85 15.64
N LEU A 8 23.73 -9.53 16.73
CA LEU A 8 22.35 -9.95 16.96
C LEU A 8 21.41 -8.74 17.13
N LEU A 9 21.86 -7.71 17.84
CA LEU A 9 21.10 -6.46 18.01
C LEU A 9 20.91 -5.75 16.66
N LEU A 10 21.94 -5.72 15.80
CA LEU A 10 21.83 -5.15 14.46
C LEU A 10 20.82 -5.92 13.60
N ILE A 11 20.87 -7.25 13.60
CA ILE A 11 19.95 -8.09 12.83
C ILE A 11 18.50 -7.91 13.30
N LEU A 12 18.27 -7.80 14.61
CA LEU A 12 16.96 -7.51 15.19
C LEU A 12 16.44 -6.12 14.79
N LEU A 13 17.30 -5.10 14.76
CA LEU A 13 16.94 -3.74 14.33
C LEU A 13 16.61 -3.67 12.84
N LEU A 14 17.33 -4.40 11.98
CA LEU A 14 17.03 -4.49 10.56
C LEU A 14 15.72 -5.25 10.28
N GLY A 15 15.30 -6.17 11.16
CA GLY A 15 14.06 -6.93 11.02
C GLY A 15 12.78 -6.13 11.29
N SER A 16 12.88 -5.01 12.02
CA SER A 16 11.72 -4.25 12.53
C SER A 16 11.23 -3.11 11.61
N SER A 17 11.88 -2.88 10.46
CA SER A 17 11.55 -1.75 9.58
C SER A 17 10.57 -2.11 8.45
N GLN A 18 9.87 -3.24 8.54
CA GLN A 18 8.85 -3.58 7.55
C GLN A 18 7.60 -2.76 7.87
N GLY A 19 7.51 -1.56 7.28
CA GLY A 19 6.33 -0.70 7.41
C GLY A 19 5.06 -1.44 7.03
N VAL A 20 3.92 -0.98 7.57
CA VAL A 20 2.60 -1.59 7.37
C VAL A 20 2.32 -1.69 5.87
N LYS A 21 1.88 -2.88 5.44
CA LYS A 21 1.49 -3.17 4.06
C LYS A 21 -0.01 -3.43 4.01
N ILE A 22 -0.60 -3.16 2.86
CA ILE A 22 -1.96 -3.58 2.53
C ILE A 22 -1.95 -4.44 1.27
N GLN A 23 -2.91 -5.35 1.20
CA GLN A 23 -3.08 -6.31 0.13
C GLN A 23 -4.51 -6.21 -0.43
N VAL A 24 -4.59 -6.05 -1.75
CA VAL A 24 -5.83 -6.11 -2.53
C VAL A 24 -5.62 -7.12 -3.64
N GLY A 25 -6.32 -8.26 -3.54
CA GLY A 25 -6.09 -9.41 -4.42
C GLY A 25 -4.62 -9.86 -4.40
N LYS A 26 -3.96 -9.80 -5.58
CA LYS A 26 -2.55 -10.16 -5.74
C LYS A 26 -1.57 -9.02 -5.50
N PHE A 27 -2.07 -7.79 -5.35
CA PHE A 27 -1.23 -6.61 -5.20
C PHE A 27 -0.97 -6.32 -3.73
N THR A 28 0.28 -6.03 -3.38
CA THR A 28 0.67 -5.70 -2.01
C THR A 28 1.60 -4.50 -2.03
N PHE A 29 1.21 -3.44 -1.33
CA PHE A 29 1.93 -2.17 -1.30
C PHE A 29 2.14 -1.71 0.13
N HIS A 30 3.14 -0.86 0.33
CA HIS A 30 3.31 -0.14 1.59
C HIS A 30 2.21 0.91 1.73
N VAL A 31 1.73 1.10 2.96
CA VAL A 31 0.71 2.13 3.27
C VAL A 31 1.17 3.51 2.81
N ASP A 32 2.45 3.83 2.97
CA ASP A 32 3.02 5.12 2.53
C ASP A 32 2.84 5.35 1.02
N SER A 33 3.10 4.32 0.19
CA SER A 33 2.91 4.43 -1.26
C SER A 33 1.43 4.60 -1.63
N VAL A 34 0.53 3.90 -0.94
CA VAL A 34 -0.91 4.01 -1.19
C VAL A 34 -1.44 5.37 -0.73
N LEU A 35 -0.84 5.98 0.30
CA LEU A 35 -1.13 7.35 0.70
C LEU A 35 -0.72 8.36 -0.38
N GLU A 36 0.39 8.13 -1.08
CA GLU A 36 0.77 8.93 -2.25
C GLU A 36 -0.21 8.76 -3.41
N LEU A 37 -0.63 7.52 -3.71
CA LEU A 37 -1.68 7.24 -4.69
C LEU A 37 -2.98 7.98 -4.35
N LYS A 38 -3.40 7.97 -3.07
CA LYS A 38 -4.59 8.70 -2.62
C LYS A 38 -4.49 10.19 -2.93
N LYS A 39 -3.35 10.82 -2.68
CA LYS A 39 -3.12 12.24 -3.00
C LYS A 39 -3.22 12.51 -4.50
N VAL A 40 -2.73 11.61 -5.34
CA VAL A 40 -2.85 11.71 -6.81
C VAL A 40 -4.31 11.60 -7.24
N MET A 41 -5.11 10.74 -6.60
CA MET A 41 -6.54 10.62 -6.90
C MET A 41 -7.37 11.81 -6.40
N GLU A 42 -6.97 12.45 -5.30
CA GLU A 42 -7.69 13.59 -4.72
C GLU A 42 -7.30 14.94 -5.34
N SER A 43 -6.15 15.03 -6.05
CA SER A 43 -5.62 16.30 -6.55
C SER A 43 -6.54 17.02 -7.54
N ASP A 44 -7.41 16.27 -8.21
CA ASP A 44 -8.34 16.78 -9.23
C ASP A 44 -9.69 17.25 -8.67
N GLY A 45 -9.95 17.11 -7.36
CA GLY A 45 -11.22 17.47 -6.72
C GLY A 45 -12.44 16.66 -7.22
N LYS A 46 -12.19 15.59 -7.98
CA LYS A 46 -13.18 14.62 -8.47
C LYS A 46 -13.37 13.53 -7.41
N ASP A 47 -14.51 12.84 -7.45
CA ASP A 47 -14.73 11.65 -6.62
C ASP A 47 -13.74 10.53 -7.04
N LEU A 48 -13.41 9.63 -6.11
CA LEU A 48 -12.46 8.51 -6.32
C LEU A 48 -12.82 7.66 -7.54
N THR A 49 -14.12 7.47 -7.78
CA THR A 49 -14.64 6.74 -8.94
C THR A 49 -14.26 7.40 -10.26
N GLN A 50 -14.27 8.72 -10.31
CA GLN A 50 -13.94 9.48 -11.51
C GLN A 50 -12.42 9.67 -11.65
N SER A 51 -11.71 9.88 -10.54
CA SER A 51 -10.25 10.00 -10.55
C SER A 51 -9.55 8.73 -11.00
N SER A 52 -10.11 7.56 -10.69
CA SER A 52 -9.50 6.26 -11.02
C SER A 52 -9.57 5.87 -12.50
N GLN A 53 -10.49 6.44 -13.29
CA GLN A 53 -10.73 6.06 -14.69
C GLN A 53 -9.54 6.34 -15.61
N ASP A 54 -8.78 7.40 -15.34
CA ASP A 54 -7.69 7.87 -16.21
C ASP A 54 -6.29 7.71 -15.56
N LEU A 55 -6.19 7.08 -14.38
CA LEU A 55 -4.91 6.95 -13.65
C LEU A 55 -3.81 6.30 -14.49
N CYS A 56 -4.16 5.26 -15.26
CA CYS A 56 -3.21 4.53 -16.10
C CYS A 56 -2.63 5.37 -17.25
N HIS A 57 -3.23 6.51 -17.58
CA HIS A 57 -2.73 7.46 -18.56
C HIS A 57 -2.11 8.71 -17.92
N SER A 58 -2.15 8.80 -16.59
CA SER A 58 -1.63 9.93 -15.84
C SER A 58 -0.12 9.79 -15.61
N SER A 59 0.65 10.82 -15.96
CA SER A 59 2.06 10.90 -15.60
C SER A 59 2.29 11.09 -14.09
N ALA A 60 1.24 11.33 -13.32
CA ALA A 60 1.29 11.44 -11.87
C ALA A 60 1.13 10.08 -11.15
N LEU A 61 0.81 9.01 -11.88
CA LEU A 61 0.73 7.67 -11.30
C LEU A 61 2.14 7.19 -10.90
N PRO A 62 2.38 6.81 -9.62
CA PRO A 62 3.66 6.26 -9.22
C PRO A 62 3.95 4.92 -9.93
N GLU A 63 5.20 4.72 -10.34
CA GLU A 63 5.61 3.60 -11.20
C GLU A 63 5.28 2.22 -10.62
N GLU A 64 5.30 2.09 -9.30
CA GLU A 64 4.98 0.83 -8.61
C GLU A 64 3.55 0.34 -8.87
N PHE A 65 2.63 1.23 -9.24
CA PHE A 65 1.24 0.89 -9.51
C PHE A 65 0.95 0.55 -10.97
N ASN A 66 1.92 0.74 -11.88
CA ASN A 66 1.76 0.42 -13.31
C ASN A 66 1.25 -1.01 -13.57
N PRO A 67 1.65 -2.05 -12.83
CA PRO A 67 1.14 -3.40 -13.05
C PRO A 67 -0.39 -3.53 -12.90
N ILE A 68 -1.06 -2.64 -12.15
CA ILE A 68 -2.51 -2.63 -12.00
C ILE A 68 -3.21 -2.31 -13.33
N CYS A 69 -2.56 -1.51 -14.19
CA CYS A 69 -3.10 -1.11 -15.48
C CYS A 69 -3.19 -2.24 -16.51
N GLU A 70 -2.60 -3.40 -16.21
CA GLU A 70 -2.70 -4.62 -17.03
C GLU A 70 -3.91 -5.49 -16.64
N GLU A 71 -4.62 -5.15 -15.56
CA GLU A 71 -5.79 -5.89 -15.09
C GLU A 71 -7.06 -5.55 -15.89
N GLU A 72 -8.09 -6.40 -15.75
CA GLU A 72 -9.37 -6.21 -16.44
C GLU A 72 -10.15 -4.99 -15.94
N ASN A 73 -10.05 -4.66 -14.63
CA ASN A 73 -10.69 -3.50 -14.04
C ASN A 73 -9.74 -2.70 -13.12
N PRO A 74 -8.74 -1.99 -13.68
CA PRO A 74 -7.77 -1.22 -12.90
C PRO A 74 -8.40 -0.18 -11.95
N PRO A 75 -9.42 0.59 -12.37
CA PRO A 75 -10.05 1.59 -11.50
C PRO A 75 -10.58 1.02 -10.18
N GLU A 76 -11.18 -0.17 -10.21
CA GLU A 76 -11.72 -0.83 -9.02
C GLU A 76 -10.62 -1.16 -8.01
N ILE A 77 -9.48 -1.67 -8.49
CA ILE A 77 -8.32 -2.01 -7.65
C ILE A 77 -7.73 -0.75 -7.01
N PHE A 78 -7.60 0.34 -7.76
CA PHE A 78 -7.14 1.62 -7.21
C PHE A 78 -8.04 2.14 -6.10
N ILE A 79 -9.37 2.09 -6.31
CA ILE A 79 -10.35 2.50 -5.31
C ILE A 79 -10.25 1.61 -4.07
N GLU A 80 -10.14 0.30 -4.23
CA GLU A 80 -10.05 -0.64 -3.12
C GLU A 80 -8.77 -0.45 -2.29
N LEU A 81 -7.64 -0.18 -2.94
CA LEU A 81 -6.38 0.18 -2.26
C LEU A 81 -6.55 1.46 -1.43
N VAL A 82 -7.15 2.51 -1.99
CA VAL A 82 -7.38 3.77 -1.26
C VAL A 82 -8.38 3.57 -0.11
N ARG A 83 -9.42 2.76 -0.29
CA ARG A 83 -10.37 2.43 0.79
C ARG A 83 -9.72 1.61 1.90
N ALA A 84 -8.78 0.73 1.58
CA ALA A 84 -8.04 -0.04 2.58
C ALA A 84 -7.19 0.85 3.52
N LEU A 85 -6.95 2.12 3.17
CA LEU A 85 -6.36 3.12 4.08
C LEU A 85 -7.32 3.60 5.18
N GLU A 86 -8.64 3.40 5.08
CA GLU A 86 -9.55 3.96 6.08
C GLU A 86 -9.40 3.30 7.45
N ASN A 87 -8.93 2.05 7.50
CA ASN A 87 -8.74 1.27 8.72
C ASN A 87 -7.38 0.55 8.73
N PHE A 88 -6.32 1.16 8.18
CA PHE A 88 -4.99 0.50 8.15
C PHE A 88 -4.36 0.40 9.55
N ASP A 89 -4.78 1.25 10.50
CA ASP A 89 -4.40 1.19 11.91
C ASP A 89 -4.92 -0.09 12.59
N GLU A 90 -6.02 -0.66 12.08
CA GLU A 90 -6.50 -1.97 12.50
C GLU A 90 -5.59 -3.13 12.06
N CYS A 91 -4.56 -2.88 11.22
CA CYS A 91 -3.51 -3.85 10.93
C CYS A 91 -2.69 -4.22 12.17
N ASP A 92 -2.58 -3.32 13.16
CA ASP A 92 -1.84 -3.59 14.40
C ASP A 92 -2.48 -4.70 15.25
N ILE A 93 -3.79 -4.88 15.09
CA ILE A 93 -4.60 -5.89 15.81
C ILE A 93 -5.20 -6.95 14.89
N CYS A 94 -4.74 -7.02 13.63
CA CYS A 94 -5.24 -7.97 12.64
C CYS A 94 -6.78 -7.93 12.43
N ALA A 95 -7.41 -6.76 12.59
CA ALA A 95 -8.86 -6.62 12.40
C ALA A 95 -9.27 -6.20 10.98
N ASN A 96 -8.32 -5.75 10.17
CA ASN A 96 -8.54 -5.41 8.76
C ASN A 96 -8.01 -6.53 7.83
N PRO A 97 -8.86 -7.12 6.96
CA PRO A 97 -8.48 -8.23 6.08
C PRO A 97 -7.52 -7.83 4.95
N ALA A 98 -7.36 -6.52 4.70
CA ALA A 98 -6.35 -6.04 3.78
C ALA A 98 -4.92 -6.17 4.34
N CYS A 99 -4.75 -6.49 5.62
CA CYS A 99 -3.42 -6.59 6.24
C CYS A 99 -2.83 -7.99 5.98
N PRO A 100 -1.75 -8.11 5.18
CA PRO A 100 -1.17 -9.41 4.86
C PRO A 100 -0.47 -10.01 6.09
N GLY A 101 -0.58 -11.34 6.25
CA GLY A 101 0.17 -12.09 7.25
C GLY A 101 -0.54 -12.33 8.59
N CYS A 102 -1.79 -11.89 8.74
CA CYS A 102 -2.67 -12.31 9.82
C CYS A 102 -3.51 -13.53 9.39
N SER A 103 -3.64 -14.54 10.26
CA SER A 103 -4.39 -15.80 10.01
C SER A 103 -5.46 -16.03 11.06
#